data_AF-A0A7C4GPP6-F1
#
_entry.id   AF-A0A7C4GPP6-F1
#
_cell.length_a   1.000
_cell.length_b   1.000
_cell.length_c   1.000
_cell.angle_alpha   90.00
_cell.angle_beta   90.00
_cell.angle_gamma   90.00
#
_symmetry.space_group_name_H-M   'P 1'
#
loop_
_entity.id
_entity.type
_entity.pdbx_description
1 polymer ?
#
loop_
_entity_poly.entity_id
_entity_poly.type
_entity_poly.pdbx_seq_one_letter_code
_entity_poly.pdbx_strand_id
1 'polypeptide(L)' 'MEVSFTPIFVVHQHFAKRAGLHYDLRIEIEGVLKSWAMRKEPPITKNVKRLCIPQPDHDLSYADFEGEIIQGYGAG' A
#
# COMPACT_ATOMS: atom_id res chain seq x y z
N MET A 1 -27.85 11.24 -0.26
CA MET A 1 -27.73 9.78 -0.07
C MET A 1 -26.40 9.55 0.62
N GLU A 2 -26.39 9.23 1.90
CA GLU A 2 -25.16 8.79 2.57
C GLU A 2 -24.88 7.36 2.11
N VAL A 3 -24.01 7.22 1.10
CA VAL A 3 -23.41 5.93 0.83
C VAL A 3 -22.34 5.77 1.90
N SER A 4 -22.68 5.05 2.97
CA SER A 4 -21.69 4.58 3.93
C SER A 4 -20.85 3.50 3.24
N PHE A 5 -19.79 3.93 2.57
CA PHE A 5 -18.73 3.02 2.18
C PHE A 5 -17.95 2.66 3.45
N THR A 6 -17.85 1.37 3.74
CA THR A 6 -16.94 0.91 4.80
C THR A 6 -15.52 1.18 4.30
N PRO A 7 -14.69 1.95 5.02
CA PRO A 7 -13.34 2.26 4.58
C PRO A 7 -12.54 0.99 4.32
N ILE A 8 -11.75 0.99 3.25
CA ILE A 8 -10.91 -0.16 2.90
C ILE A 8 -9.46 0.02 3.35
N PHE A 9 -8.75 -1.10 3.45
CA PHE A 9 -7.30 -1.11 3.49
C PHE A 9 -6.78 -2.26 2.62
N VAL A 10 -5.58 -2.11 2.08
CA VAL A 10 -4.90 -3.14 1.32
C VAL A 10 -3.42 -3.19 1.68
N VAL A 11 -2.83 -4.38 1.57
CA VAL A 11 -1.39 -4.56 1.62
C VAL A 11 -0.94 -5.21 0.32
N HIS A 12 -0.20 -4.47 -0.50
CA HIS A 12 0.41 -5.04 -1.70
C HIS A 12 1.80 -5.56 -1.38
N GLN A 13 2.09 -6.78 -1.83
CA GLN A 13 3.47 -7.26 -1.91
C GLN A 13 4.07 -6.77 -3.22
N HIS A 14 5.20 -6.08 -3.15
CA HIS A 14 5.75 -5.36 -4.28
C HIS A 14 7.22 -5.70 -4.50
N PHE A 15 7.52 -6.32 -5.65
CA PHE A 15 8.87 -6.71 -6.07
C PHE A 15 9.54 -5.64 -6.95
N ALA A 16 9.61 -4.41 -6.43
CA ALA A 16 10.19 -3.30 -7.18
C ALA A 16 11.65 -3.54 -7.59
N LYS A 17 12.00 -3.18 -8.82
CA LYS A 17 13.35 -3.32 -9.41
C LYS A 17 14.44 -2.61 -8.60
N ARG A 18 14.14 -1.41 -8.07
CA ARG A 18 15.12 -0.60 -7.32
C ARG A 18 15.09 -0.82 -5.82
N ALA A 19 13.89 -1.01 -5.26
CA ALA A 19 13.74 -1.18 -3.82
C ALA A 19 13.84 -2.65 -3.39
N GLY A 20 13.69 -3.62 -4.29
CA GLY A 20 13.50 -5.01 -3.93
C GLY A 20 12.12 -5.25 -3.30
N LEU A 21 11.95 -6.44 -2.72
CA LEU A 21 10.72 -6.83 -2.05
C LEU A 21 10.40 -5.91 -0.86
N HIS A 22 9.18 -5.39 -0.86
CA HIS A 22 8.59 -4.64 0.24
C HIS A 22 7.06 -4.79 0.21
N TYR A 23 6.40 -4.20 1.21
CA TYR A 23 4.96 -4.28 1.38
C TYR A 23 4.38 -2.87 1.50
N ASP A 24 3.46 -2.51 0.62
CA ASP A 24 2.78 -1.21 0.64
C ASP A 24 1.46 -1.34 1.40
N LEU A 25 1.39 -0.74 2.60
CA LEU A 25 0.14 -0.57 3.34
C LEU A 25 -0.57 0.67 2.82
N ARG A 26 -1.86 0.51 2.50
CA ARG A 26 -2.72 1.58 2.02
C ARG A 26 -4.02 1.58 2.81
N ILE A 27 -4.43 2.74 3.31
CA ILE A 27 -5.66 2.90 4.11
C ILE A 27 -6.47 4.02 3.47
N GLU A 28 -7.75 3.76 3.22
CA GLU A 28 -8.69 4.78 2.76
C GLU A 28 -8.92 5.83 3.85
N ILE A 29 -8.56 7.07 3.55
CA ILE A 29 -8.79 8.24 4.40
C ILE A 29 -9.13 9.42 3.47
N GLU A 30 -10.27 10.06 3.71
CA GLU A 30 -10.70 11.26 2.95
C GLU A 30 -10.72 11.07 1.42
N GLY A 31 -11.13 9.88 0.95
CA GLY A 31 -11.32 9.60 -0.47
C GLY A 31 -10.04 9.25 -1.24
N VAL A 32 -8.91 9.05 -0.55
CA VAL A 32 -7.65 8.58 -1.13
C VAL A 32 -7.05 7.44 -0.32
N LEU A 33 -6.15 6.69 -0.93
CA LEU A 33 -5.32 5.69 -0.26
C LEU A 33 -4.05 6.33 0.29
N LYS A 34 -4.07 6.69 1.58
CA LYS A 34 -2.85 7.08 2.31
C LYS A 34 -1.92 5.87 2.38
N SER A 35 -0.68 6.04 1.92
CA SER A 35 0.19 4.92 1.59
C SER A 35 1.54 4.96 2.32
N TRP A 36 2.02 3.80 2.76
CA TRP A 36 3.33 3.62 3.37
C TRP A 36 4.00 2.32 2.92
N ALA A 37 5.31 2.37 2.66
CA ALA A 37 6.11 1.22 2.34
C ALA A 37 6.79 0.62 3.59
N MET A 38 6.72 -0.70 3.75
CA MET A 38 7.38 -1.49 4.79
C MET A 38 8.39 -2.46 4.17
N ARG A 39 9.64 -2.42 4.64
CA ARG A 39 10.72 -3.32 4.15
C ARG A 39 10.58 -4.78 4.58
N LYS A 40 9.72 -5.05 5.56
CA LYS A 40 9.46 -6.38 6.11
C LYS A 40 7.96 -6.62 6.11
N GLU A 41 7.60 -7.89 6.16
CA GLU A 41 6.20 -8.33 6.25
C GLU A 41 5.43 -7.60 7.36
N PRO A 42 4.13 -7.32 7.13
CA PRO A 42 3.24 -6.82 8.18
C PRO A 42 3.31 -7.70 9.43
N PRO A 43 3.26 -7.12 10.63
CA PRO A 43 3.30 -7.91 11.86
C PRO A 43 1.99 -8.69 12.04
N ILE A 44 2.09 -10.01 12.21
CA ILE A 44 0.95 -10.90 12.52
C ILE A 44 0.76 -11.14 14.02
N THR A 45 1.64 -10.57 14.85
CA THR A 45 1.59 -10.66 16.31
C THR A 45 1.68 -9.27 16.95
N LYS A 46 1.12 -9.15 18.16
CA LYS A 46 1.11 -7.90 18.93
C LYS A 46 2.53 -7.48 19.32
N ASN A 47 2.72 -6.18 19.54
CA ASN A 47 3.97 -5.55 20.02
C ASN A 47 5.18 -5.65 19.07
N VAL A 48 4.98 -6.10 17.82
CA VAL A 48 6.03 -6.08 16.79
C VAL A 48 5.95 -4.77 16.02
N LYS A 49 7.01 -3.96 16.08
CA LYS A 49 7.09 -2.68 15.37
C LYS A 49 7.66 -2.86 13.95
N ARG A 50 7.18 -2.04 13.02
CA ARG A 50 7.69 -1.88 11.65
C ARG A 50 7.93 -0.41 11.36
N LEU A 51 8.99 -0.13 10.60
CA LEU A 51 9.19 1.18 10.00
C LEU A 51 8.31 1.27 8.75
N CYS A 52 7.46 2.29 8.70
CA CYS A 52 6.57 2.59 7.58
C CYS A 52 7.02 3.92 6.97
N ILE A 53 7.48 3.91 5.72
CA ILE A 53 7.96 5.10 5.01
C ILE A 53 6.80 5.69 4.20
N PRO A 54 6.38 6.95 4.43
CA PRO A 54 5.29 7.56 3.67
C PRO A 54 5.54 7.57 2.17
N GLN A 55 4.50 7.29 1.39
CA GLN A 55 4.50 7.30 -0.08
C GLN A 55 3.42 8.28 -0.56
N PRO A 56 3.45 8.69 -1.85
CA PRO A 56 2.35 9.48 -2.41
C PRO A 56 1.00 8.77 -2.24
N ASP A 57 -0.06 9.56 -2.11
CA ASP A 57 -1.43 9.04 -2.09
C ASP A 57 -1.75 8.31 -3.40
N HIS A 58 -2.64 7.32 -3.34
CA HIS A 58 -3.12 6.61 -4.51
C HIS A 58 -4.65 6.74 -4.63
N ASP A 59 -5.16 6.61 -5.86
CA ASP A 59 -6.59 6.55 -6.11
C ASP A 59 -7.20 5.27 -5.53
N LEU A 60 -8.47 5.31 -5.12
CA LEU A 60 -9.16 4.16 -4.53
C LEU A 60 -9.16 2.93 -5.45
N SER A 61 -9.25 3.13 -6.76
CA SER A 61 -9.21 2.05 -7.76
C SER A 61 -7.90 1.27 -7.76
N TYR A 62 -6.84 1.84 -7.18
CA TYR A 62 -5.55 1.16 -7.08
C TYR A 62 -5.57 0.04 -6.04
N ALA A 63 -6.57 -0.02 -5.15
CA ALA A 63 -6.67 -1.07 -4.14
C ALA A 63 -6.80 -2.49 -4.71
N ASP A 64 -7.36 -2.61 -5.92
CA ASP A 64 -7.56 -3.89 -6.62
C ASP A 64 -6.48 -4.17 -7.67
N PHE A 65 -5.44 -3.32 -7.77
CA PHE A 65 -4.41 -3.50 -8.78
C PHE A 65 -3.46 -4.66 -8.42
N GLU A 66 -3.39 -5.64 -9.32
CA GLU A 66 -2.37 -6.68 -9.35
C GLU A 66 -1.77 -6.77 -10.75
N GLY A 67 -0.44 -6.73 -10.86
CA GLY A 67 0.26 -6.75 -12.14
C GLY A 67 1.71 -6.29 -12.02
N GLU A 68 2.38 -6.11 -13.16
CA GLU A 68 3.74 -5.58 -13.22
C GLU A 68 3.73 -4.11 -13.63
N ILE A 69 4.42 -3.26 -12.87
CA ILE A 69 4.69 -1.89 -13.27
C ILE A 69 5.95 -1.91 -14.16
N ILE A 70 5.75 -1.83 -15.48
CA ILE A 70 6.83 -2.04 -16.45
C ILE A 70 7.99 -1.05 -16.27
N GLN A 71 7.66 0.23 -16.07
CA GLN A 71 8.63 1.33 -16.00
C GLN A 71 8.14 2.48 -15.11
N GLY A 72 9.07 3.34 -14.71
CA GLY A 72 8.76 4.53 -13.91
C GLY A 72 8.84 4.29 -12.41
N TYR A 73 8.11 5.12 -11.66
CA TYR A 73 8.05 5.01 -10.20
C TYR A 73 7.32 3.73 -9.80
N GLY A 74 7.91 2.99 -8.86
CA GLY A 74 7.37 1.69 -8.46
C GLY A 74 7.57 0.58 -9.49
N ALA A 75 8.45 0.71 -10.49
CA ALA A 75 8.62 -0.35 -11.47
C ALA A 75 9.05 -1.69 -10.83
N GLY A 76 8.37 -2.77 -11.20
CA GLY A 76 8.51 -4.14 -10.69
C GLY A 76 7.18 -4.70 -10.18
#